data_AF-A0AAU8AR01-F1
#
_entry.id   AF-A0AAU8AR01-F1
#
_cell.length_a   1.000
_cell.length_b   1.000
_cell.length_c   1.000
_cell.angle_alpha   90.00
_cell.angle_beta   90.00
_cell.angle_gamma   90.00
#
_symmetry.space_group_name_H-M   'P 1'
#
loop_
_entity.id
_entity.type
_entity.pdbx_description
1 polymer ?
#
loop_
_entity_poly.entity_id
_entity_poly.type
_entity_poly.pdbx_seq_one_letter_code
_entity_poly.pdbx_strand_id
1 'polypeptide(L)'
;MQLDLKRVNGYIGDFPALVFMLSGTPDTYVIADGNYLLVKYVTSWAFPKESPLTPLFQEVVQGMLEDGSYLAILEEWGMQGAALPEISINLPASKR
;
A
#
# COMPACT_ATOMS: atom_id res chain seq x y z
N MET A 1 -11.34 -19.07 -5.74
CA MET A 1 -11.85 -17.96 -4.93
C MET A 1 -13.39 -18.03 -4.85
N GLN A 2 -14.05 -17.42 -3.85
CA GLN A 2 -15.54 -17.45 -3.76
C GLN A 2 -16.21 -16.80 -4.99
N LEU A 3 -15.52 -15.85 -5.63
CA LEU A 3 -15.92 -15.23 -6.90
C LEU A 3 -15.95 -16.25 -8.06
N ASP A 4 -14.89 -17.05 -8.25
CA ASP A 4 -14.87 -18.11 -9.29
C ASP A 4 -16.02 -19.12 -9.13
N LEU A 5 -16.37 -19.42 -7.88
CA LEU A 5 -17.45 -20.35 -7.54
C LEU A 5 -18.85 -19.72 -7.63
N LYS A 6 -18.95 -18.43 -7.99
CA LYS A 6 -20.20 -17.67 -8.07
C LYS A 6 -21.01 -17.69 -6.76
N ARG A 7 -20.32 -17.84 -5.62
CA ARG A 7 -20.94 -17.81 -4.28
C ARG A 7 -21.14 -16.39 -3.78
N VAL A 8 -20.38 -15.44 -4.33
CA VAL A 8 -20.47 -14.00 -4.08
C VAL A 8 -20.29 -13.24 -5.39
N ASN A 9 -20.85 -12.03 -5.49
CA ASN A 9 -20.73 -11.17 -6.68
C ASN A 9 -19.66 -10.08 -6.55
N GLY A 10 -19.06 -9.95 -5.37
CA GLY A 10 -18.01 -8.98 -5.08
C GLY A 10 -17.18 -9.40 -3.89
N TYR A 11 -15.99 -8.82 -3.77
CA TYR A 11 -15.09 -9.02 -2.64
C TYR A 11 -14.57 -7.65 -2.19
N ILE A 12 -14.58 -7.42 -0.88
CA ILE A 12 -14.01 -6.24 -0.25
C ILE A 12 -12.80 -6.73 0.54
N GLY A 13 -11.63 -6.16 0.25
CA GLY A 13 -10.38 -6.48 0.91
C GLY A 13 -9.42 -5.31 0.85
N ASP A 14 -8.26 -5.46 1.49
CA ASP A 14 -7.21 -4.44 1.45
C ASP A 14 -6.76 -4.19 0.01
N PHE A 15 -6.72 -2.91 -0.38
CA PHE A 15 -6.42 -2.52 -1.76
C PHE A 15 -5.09 -3.09 -2.30
N PRO A 16 -3.97 -3.12 -1.55
CA PRO A 16 -2.74 -3.74 -2.03
C PRO A 16 -2.90 -5.25 -2.32
N ALA A 17 -3.67 -5.96 -1.50
CA ALA A 17 -3.94 -7.38 -1.71
C ALA A 17 -4.81 -7.62 -2.95
N LEU A 18 -5.76 -6.71 -3.22
CA LEU A 18 -6.56 -6.73 -4.45
C LEU A 18 -5.69 -6.48 -5.68
N VAL A 19 -4.83 -5.47 -5.67
CA VAL A 19 -3.92 -5.17 -6.80
C VAL A 19 -3.00 -6.36 -7.10
N PHE A 20 -2.42 -6.98 -6.07
CA PHE A 20 -1.60 -8.19 -6.24
C PHE A 20 -2.41 -9.38 -6.77
N MET A 21 -3.65 -9.57 -6.30
CA MET A 21 -4.52 -10.65 -6.79
C MET A 21 -4.88 -10.45 -8.27
N LEU A 22 -5.14 -9.21 -8.70
CA LEU A 22 -5.42 -8.88 -10.09
C LEU A 22 -4.20 -9.09 -11.00
N SER A 23 -2.97 -8.82 -10.52
CA SER A 23 -1.76 -9.06 -11.31
C SER A 23 -1.55 -10.55 -11.64
N GLY A 24 -2.03 -11.46 -10.78
CA GLY A 24 -2.02 -12.90 -11.01
C GLY A 24 -3.21 -13.44 -11.81
N THR A 25 -4.23 -12.63 -12.08
CA THR A 25 -5.48 -13.03 -12.76
C THR A 25 -5.91 -12.01 -13.83
N PRO A 26 -5.05 -11.76 -14.83
CA PRO A 26 -5.33 -10.76 -15.87
C PRO A 26 -6.68 -11.02 -16.53
N ASP A 27 -7.42 -9.94 -16.79
CA ASP A 27 -8.73 -9.91 -17.45
C ASP A 27 -9.87 -10.71 -16.77
N THR A 28 -9.63 -11.29 -15.59
CA THR A 28 -10.65 -12.09 -14.88
C THR A 28 -11.48 -11.22 -13.93
N TYR A 29 -10.82 -10.29 -13.25
CA TYR A 29 -11.42 -9.42 -12.26
C TYR A 29 -11.10 -7.96 -12.55
N VAL A 30 -12.01 -7.08 -12.14
CA VAL A 30 -11.86 -5.64 -12.22
C VAL A 30 -12.10 -5.05 -10.84
N ILE A 31 -11.32 -4.04 -10.46
CA ILE A 31 -11.64 -3.21 -9.31
C ILE A 31 -12.85 -2.39 -9.72
N ALA A 32 -14.00 -2.65 -9.09
CA ALA A 32 -15.21 -1.88 -9.32
C ALA A 32 -14.90 -0.39 -9.08
N ASP A 33 -15.09 0.41 -10.12
CA ASP A 33 -14.79 1.85 -10.08
C ASP A 33 -15.64 2.53 -8.99
N GLY A 34 -15.08 3.56 -8.39
CA GLY A 34 -15.56 4.14 -7.14
C GLY A 34 -14.55 3.93 -6.02
N ASN A 35 -13.90 5.02 -5.60
CA ASN A 35 -13.15 5.05 -4.34
C ASN A 35 -14.11 4.77 -3.17
N TYR A 36 -14.38 3.50 -2.88
CA TYR A 36 -14.95 3.09 -1.58
C TYR A 36 -13.87 3.09 -0.48
N LEU A 37 -12.61 3.37 -0.86
CA LEU A 37 -11.58 3.83 0.05
C LEU A 37 -11.98 5.21 0.56
N LEU A 38 -12.62 5.24 1.73
CA LEU A 38 -13.03 6.46 2.45
C LEU A 38 -11.84 7.40 2.71
N VAL A 39 -10.60 6.91 2.59
CA VAL A 39 -9.34 7.65 2.69
C VAL A 39 -8.28 6.99 1.80
N LYS A 40 -7.37 7.77 1.21
CA LYS A 40 -6.08 7.23 0.71
C LYS A 40 -5.38 6.60 1.92
N TYR A 41 -5.39 5.28 2.03
CA TYR A 41 -4.73 4.59 3.13
C TYR A 41 -3.23 4.78 2.99
N VAL A 42 -2.65 5.52 3.92
CA VAL A 42 -1.21 5.71 4.04
C VAL A 42 -0.70 4.50 4.81
N THR A 43 -0.04 3.57 4.12
CA THR A 43 0.70 2.51 4.80
C THR A 43 1.80 3.16 5.64
N SER A 44 1.86 2.80 6.91
CA SER A 44 2.80 3.37 7.87
C SER A 44 3.42 2.26 8.72
N TRP A 45 4.63 2.51 9.22
CA TRP A 45 5.29 1.63 10.16
C TRP A 45 5.06 2.13 11.58
N ALA A 46 4.61 1.23 12.45
CA ALA A 46 4.34 1.55 13.84
C ALA A 46 5.48 1.05 14.73
N PHE A 47 5.96 1.91 15.62
CA PHE A 47 6.93 1.60 16.65
C PHE A 47 6.32 1.89 18.03
N PRO A 48 6.79 1.24 19.11
CA PRO A 48 6.48 1.68 20.46
C PRO A 48 6.81 3.17 20.64
N LYS A 49 6.02 3.85 21.48
CA LYS A 49 6.34 5.24 21.86
C LYS A 49 7.78 5.33 22.36
N GLU A 50 8.46 6.40 21.97
CA GLU A 50 9.85 6.68 22.37
C GLU A 50 10.87 5.63 21.90
N SER A 51 10.50 4.74 20.96
CA SER A 51 11.44 3.78 20.40
C SER A 51 12.58 4.51 19.68
N PRO A 52 13.86 4.20 19.99
CA PRO A 52 14.99 4.75 19.26
C PRO A 52 15.03 4.30 17.80
N LEU A 53 14.25 3.28 17.42
CA LEU A 53 14.14 2.80 16.05
C LEU A 53 13.34 3.76 15.16
N THR A 54 12.44 4.58 15.72
CA THR A 54 11.57 5.46 14.93
C THR A 54 12.36 6.41 14.02
N PRO A 55 13.31 7.22 14.54
CA PRO A 55 14.10 8.12 13.67
C PRO A 55 15.05 7.35 12.75
N LEU A 56 15.68 6.27 13.23
CA LEU A 56 16.60 5.47 12.43
C LEU A 56 15.91 4.83 11.22
N PHE A 57 14.71 4.29 11.43
CA PHE A 57 13.94 3.68 10.35
C PHE A 57 13.47 4.73 9.34
N GLN A 58 13.04 5.90 9.81
CA GLN A 58 12.66 6.99 8.91
C GLN A 58 13.83 7.44 8.04
N GLU A 59 15.02 7.62 8.62
CA GLU A 59 16.23 8.01 7.89
C GLU A 59 16.58 6.99 6.80
N VAL A 60 16.56 5.69 7.13
CA VAL A 60 16.87 4.62 6.17
C VAL A 60 15.87 4.60 5.02
N VAL A 61 14.56 4.62 5.31
CA VAL A 61 13.55 4.55 4.25
C VAL A 61 13.50 5.84 3.43
N GLN A 62 13.82 6.99 4.03
CA GLN A 62 14.01 8.24 3.30
C GLN A 62 15.20 8.14 2.33
N GLY A 63 16.32 7.56 2.74
CA GLY A 63 17.44 7.26 1.85
C GLY A 63 17.05 6.32 0.70
N MET A 64 16.24 5.30 0.98
CA MET A 64 15.70 4.39 -0.06
C MET A 64 14.74 5.07 -1.03
N LEU A 65 13.99 6.07 -0.57
CA LEU A 65 13.14 6.88 -1.43
C LEU A 65 14.00 7.74 -2.37
N GLU A 66 15.07 8.34 -1.85
CA GLU A 66 15.99 9.20 -2.59
C GLU A 66 16.82 8.44 -3.63
N ASP A 67 17.27 7.23 -3.30
CA ASP A 67 18.04 6.38 -4.23
C ASP A 67 17.16 5.53 -5.18
N GLY A 68 15.83 5.58 -4.99
CA GLY A 68 14.85 4.88 -5.82
C GLY A 68 14.64 3.40 -5.48
N SER A 69 15.40 2.83 -4.56
CA SER A 69 15.27 1.43 -4.14
C SER A 69 13.90 1.12 -3.51
N TYR A 70 13.30 2.10 -2.83
CA TYR A 70 11.96 1.95 -2.27
C TYR A 70 10.91 1.67 -3.35
N LEU A 71 10.96 2.42 -4.46
CA LEU A 71 10.04 2.21 -5.59
C LEU A 71 10.30 0.88 -6.30
N ALA A 72 11.57 0.53 -6.50
CA ALA A 72 11.95 -0.74 -7.11
C ALA A 72 11.40 -1.95 -6.33
N ILE A 73 11.48 -1.91 -4.99
CA ILE A 73 10.90 -2.96 -4.14
C ILE A 73 9.38 -3.03 -4.31
N LEU A 74 8.68 -1.89 -4.33
CA LEU A 74 7.21 -1.89 -4.49
C LEU A 74 6.78 -2.39 -5.87
N GLU A 75 7.55 -2.10 -6.92
CA GLU A 75 7.28 -2.53 -8.29
C GLU A 75 7.28 -4.06 -8.42
N GLU A 76 8.16 -4.78 -7.72
CA GLU A 76 8.17 -6.25 -7.70
C GLU A 76 6.80 -6.86 -7.30
N TRP A 77 6.02 -6.12 -6.51
CA TRP A 77 4.71 -6.54 -6.03
C TRP A 77 3.54 -5.84 -6.76
N GLY A 78 3.83 -5.02 -7.77
CA GLY A 78 2.83 -4.17 -8.44
C GLY A 78 2.23 -3.10 -7.54
N MET A 79 2.95 -2.69 -6.49
CA MET A 79 2.46 -1.78 -5.44
C MET A 79 2.99 -0.34 -5.55
N GLN A 80 3.56 0.06 -6.68
CA GLN A 80 4.11 1.41 -6.86
C GLN A 80 3.11 2.54 -6.58
N GLY A 81 1.80 2.29 -6.78
CA GLY A 81 0.74 3.26 -6.45
C GLY A 81 0.55 3.52 -4.96
N ALA A 82 1.13 2.69 -4.09
CA ALA A 82 1.11 2.86 -2.64
C ALA A 82 2.38 3.55 -2.10
N ALA A 83 3.32 3.93 -2.98
CA ALA A 83 4.53 4.62 -2.58
C ALA A 83 4.20 5.95 -1.88
N LEU A 84 4.88 6.20 -0.76
CA LEU A 84 4.77 7.46 -0.05
C LEU A 84 5.61 8.53 -0.76
N PRO A 85 5.08 9.74 -1.00
CA PRO A 85 5.85 10.83 -1.59
C PRO A 85 6.88 11.41 -0.61
N GLU A 86 6.68 11.20 0.70
CA GLU A 86 7.56 11.65 1.77
C GLU A 86 7.53 10.63 2.93
N ILE A 87 8.71 10.30 3.47
CA ILE A 87 8.84 9.45 4.64
C ILE A 87 8.86 10.33 5.90
N SER A 88 7.67 10.65 6.42
CA SER A 88 7.50 11.52 7.59
C SER A 88 7.16 10.75 8.87
N ILE A 89 7.51 11.31 10.04
CA ILE A 89 7.07 10.81 11.35
C ILE A 89 5.79 11.53 11.79
N ASN A 90 4.73 10.77 12.10
CA ASN A 90 3.46 11.27 12.65
C ASN A 90 2.74 12.37 11.82
N LEU A 91 3.01 12.48 10.51
CA LEU A 91 2.24 13.37 9.63
C LEU A 91 0.82 12.81 9.41
N PRO A 92 -0.23 13.55 9.79
CA PRO A 92 -1.61 13.09 9.61
C PRO A 92 -1.94 12.78 8.15
N ALA A 93 -2.74 11.74 7.92
CA ALA A 93 -3.16 11.35 6.57
C ALA A 93 -3.89 12.48 5.81
N SER A 94 -4.58 13.39 6.51
CA SER A 94 -5.23 14.56 5.93
C SER A 94 -4.27 15.65 5.43
N LYS A 95 -2.97 15.53 5.71
CA LYS A 95 -1.92 16.48 5.33
C LYS A 95 -0.90 15.87 4.36
N ARG A 96 -1.20 14.70 3.79
CA ARG A 96 -0.36 13.97 2.83
C ARG A 96 -0.92 14.04 1.43
#